data_AF-A0A1C5RC48-F1
#
_entry.id   AF-A0A1C5RC48-F1
#
_cell.length_a   1.000
_cell.length_b   1.000
_cell.length_c   1.000
_cell.angle_alpha   90.00
_cell.angle_beta   90.00
_cell.angle_gamma   90.00
#
_symmetry.space_group_name_H-M   'P 1'
#
loop_
_entity.id
_entity.type
_entity.pdbx_description
1 polymer ?
#
loop_
_entity_poly.entity_id
_entity_poly.type
_entity_poly.pdbx_seq_one_letter_code
_entity_poly.pdbx_strand_id
1 'polypeptide(L)'
;MDYESFKEKFVEDVKDRLYEQGAEVDLSIHTVNKLNESYEAITVTPEGSNIGVNIGIDKFYGAVEDGRPYDEVVDKAVDVINNGINQRPDFDINSLSDYSQMKEKLAMEVVSAEANKEMLETVPHQNMEDMAVVYRFVLSSDDDGRASILVTNQLLENMGVTPEQLHADAMENAPQIKPVEIKGMSEVMAEMMGVEQAEMIGLSPVAPEDEKIYVATVPDKVHGAGVLAYQNFMDQAAERAGGDFFILPSSIHEVLIVPDNGEMGLKDLDKGSQCNAGSSR
;
A
#
# COMPACT_ATOMS: atom_id res chain seq x y z
N MET A 1 -15.54 -21.30 18.02
CA MET A 1 -14.13 -21.56 18.38
C MET A 1 -13.53 -20.19 18.62
N ASP A 2 -12.89 -19.95 19.75
CA ASP A 2 -12.18 -18.67 19.97
C ASP A 2 -10.92 -18.59 19.11
N TYR A 3 -10.40 -17.37 18.93
CA TYR A 3 -9.29 -17.07 18.03
C TYR A 3 -7.99 -17.80 18.38
N GLU A 4 -7.62 -17.89 19.67
CA GLU A 4 -6.40 -18.61 20.09
C GLU A 4 -6.51 -20.11 19.82
N SER A 5 -7.65 -20.71 20.15
CA SER A 5 -7.91 -22.13 19.85
C SER A 5 -7.95 -22.40 18.34
N PHE A 6 -8.46 -21.45 17.55
CA PHE A 6 -8.42 -21.54 16.08
C PHE A 6 -6.99 -21.48 15.57
N LYS A 7 -6.20 -20.51 16.03
CA LYS A 7 -4.82 -20.30 15.60
C LYS A 7 -3.96 -21.53 15.82
N GLU A 8 -3.96 -22.10 17.02
CA GLU A 8 -3.18 -23.30 17.35
C GLU A 8 -3.56 -24.47 16.44
N LYS A 9 -4.87 -24.76 16.32
CA LYS A 9 -5.38 -25.85 15.49
C LYS A 9 -5.12 -25.62 14.00
N PHE A 10 -5.34 -24.40 13.51
CA PHE A 10 -5.15 -24.02 12.11
C PHE A 10 -3.70 -24.20 11.67
N VAL A 11 -2.73 -23.83 12.51
CA VAL A 11 -1.30 -24.01 12.20
C VAL A 11 -0.95 -25.50 12.12
N GLU A 12 -1.46 -26.31 13.05
CA GLU A 12 -1.25 -27.76 13.05
C GLU A 12 -1.88 -28.42 11.81
N ASP A 13 -3.15 -28.11 11.50
CA ASP A 13 -3.87 -28.72 10.38
C ASP A 13 -3.30 -28.27 9.01
N VAL A 14 -2.84 -27.02 8.87
CA VAL A 14 -2.12 -26.55 7.67
C VAL A 14 -0.79 -27.29 7.51
N LYS A 15 -0.04 -27.43 8.60
CA LYS A 15 1.24 -28.15 8.61
C LYS A 15 1.05 -29.60 8.17
N ASP A 16 0.09 -30.30 8.76
CA ASP A 16 -0.21 -31.70 8.46
C ASP A 16 -0.61 -31.89 7.00
N ARG A 17 -1.49 -31.04 6.45
CA ARG A 17 -1.90 -31.12 5.04
C ARG A 17 -0.75 -30.87 4.07
N LEU A 18 0.17 -29.95 4.39
CA LEU A 18 1.37 -29.74 3.57
C LEU A 18 2.29 -30.96 3.59
N TYR A 19 2.49 -31.59 4.75
CA TYR A 19 3.26 -32.84 4.84
C TYR A 19 2.59 -34.01 4.11
N GLU A 20 1.26 -34.14 4.20
CA GLU A 20 0.51 -35.17 3.47
C GLU A 20 0.65 -35.02 1.94
N GLN A 21 0.84 -33.79 1.47
CA GLN A 21 1.15 -33.47 0.07
C GLN A 21 2.62 -33.68 -0.31
N GLY A 22 3.47 -34.08 0.65
CA GLY A 22 4.89 -34.33 0.46
C GLY A 22 5.77 -33.08 0.50
N ALA A 23 5.26 -31.96 1.02
CA ALA A 23 6.05 -30.74 1.21
C ALA A 23 6.80 -30.77 2.55
N GLU A 24 8.12 -30.64 2.52
CA GLU A 24 8.93 -30.39 3.72
C GLU A 24 9.05 -28.87 3.93
N VAL A 25 8.41 -28.38 5.00
CA VAL A 25 8.29 -26.96 5.30
C VAL A 25 8.52 -26.68 6.78
N ASP A 26 9.13 -25.54 7.07
CA ASP A 26 9.19 -24.94 8.40
C ASP A 26 8.08 -23.90 8.55
N LEU A 27 7.28 -24.01 9.62
CA LEU A 27 6.24 -23.04 9.95
C LEU A 27 6.61 -22.26 11.20
N SER A 28 6.47 -20.94 11.14
CA SER A 28 6.66 -20.04 12.28
C SER A 28 5.53 -19.02 12.36
N ILE A 29 4.99 -18.84 13.57
CA ILE A 29 4.00 -17.80 13.87
C ILE A 29 4.73 -16.56 14.36
N HIS A 30 4.36 -15.40 13.84
CA HIS A 30 4.89 -14.13 14.28
C HIS A 30 3.89 -13.02 13.98
N THR A 31 3.99 -11.92 14.72
CA THR A 31 3.28 -10.69 14.39
C THR A 31 4.03 -9.98 13.27
N VAL A 32 3.31 -9.66 12.20
CA VAL A 32 3.82 -8.89 11.08
C VAL A 32 3.42 -7.44 11.28
N ASN A 33 4.41 -6.58 11.43
CA ASN A 33 4.19 -5.14 11.44
C ASN A 33 4.47 -4.59 10.05
N LYS A 34 3.44 -4.01 9.42
CA LYS A 34 3.56 -3.20 8.21
C LYS A 34 3.18 -1.77 8.55
N LEU A 35 3.52 -0.85 7.66
CA LEU A 35 2.99 0.50 7.74
C LEU A 35 1.46 0.44 7.70
N ASN A 36 0.82 1.09 8.66
CA ASN A 36 -0.64 1.18 8.84
C ASN A 36 -1.37 -0.13 9.19
N GLU A 37 -0.69 -1.27 9.36
CA GLU A 37 -1.33 -2.56 9.66
C GLU A 37 -0.42 -3.47 10.51
N SER A 38 -0.99 -4.11 11.52
CA SER A 38 -0.33 -5.19 12.26
C SER A 38 -1.27 -6.39 12.32
N TYR A 39 -0.76 -7.57 11.98
CA TYR A 39 -1.55 -8.80 11.96
C TYR A 39 -0.70 -10.02 12.35
N GLU A 40 -1.32 -11.05 12.89
CA GLU A 40 -0.65 -12.32 13.14
C GLU A 40 -0.58 -13.14 11.87
N ALA A 41 0.60 -13.69 11.59
CA ALA A 41 0.85 -14.42 10.37
C ALA A 41 1.61 -15.72 10.61
N ILE A 42 1.37 -16.66 9.70
CA ILE A 42 2.15 -17.88 9.57
C ILE A 42 3.09 -17.67 8.38
N THR A 43 4.38 -17.75 8.63
CA THR A 43 5.38 -17.89 7.56
C THR A 43 5.67 -19.37 7.36
N VAL A 44 5.49 -19.82 6.12
CA VAL A 44 5.77 -21.19 5.66
C VAL A 44 7.00 -21.13 4.75
N THR A 45 8.10 -21.71 5.20
CA THR A 45 9.37 -21.70 4.48
C THR A 45 9.71 -23.11 3.99
N PRO A 46 9.81 -23.35 2.67
CA PRO A 46 10.27 -24.63 2.15
C PRO A 46 11.69 -24.96 2.64
N GLU A 47 11.96 -26.22 2.94
CA GLU A 47 13.28 -26.65 3.40
C GLU A 47 14.38 -26.26 2.38
N GLY A 48 15.47 -25.66 2.88
CA GLY A 48 16.57 -25.16 2.05
C GLY A 48 16.31 -23.82 1.35
N SER A 49 15.15 -23.19 1.55
CA SER A 49 14.85 -21.83 1.09
C SER A 49 15.05 -20.81 2.21
N ASN A 50 15.55 -19.62 1.86
CA ASN A 50 15.55 -18.45 2.76
C ASN A 50 14.31 -17.56 2.57
N ILE A 51 13.39 -17.93 1.68
CA ILE A 51 12.16 -17.19 1.39
C ILE A 51 10.98 -18.08 1.68
N GLY A 52 10.08 -17.60 2.54
CA GLY A 52 8.82 -18.23 2.88
C GLY A 52 7.61 -17.41 2.43
N VAL A 53 6.46 -18.07 2.38
CA VAL A 53 5.17 -17.45 2.11
C VAL A 53 4.54 -17.04 3.43
N ASN A 54 4.07 -15.79 3.50
CA ASN A 54 3.46 -15.26 4.71
C ASN A 54 1.95 -15.11 4.54
N ILE A 55 1.16 -15.76 5.39
CA ILE A 55 -0.30 -15.73 5.35
C ILE A 55 -0.86 -15.18 6.67
N GLY A 56 -1.78 -14.20 6.59
CA GLY A 56 -2.41 -13.61 7.76
C GLY A 56 -3.52 -14.52 8.31
N ILE A 57 -3.47 -14.83 9.61
CA ILE A 57 -4.39 -15.77 10.27
C ILE A 57 -5.80 -15.17 10.37
N ASP A 58 -5.89 -13.87 10.63
CA ASP A 58 -7.15 -13.14 10.83
C ASP A 58 -8.13 -13.31 9.67
N LYS A 59 -7.62 -13.34 8.42
CA LYS A 59 -8.45 -13.52 7.22
C LYS A 59 -9.11 -14.90 7.16
N PHE A 60 -8.42 -15.94 7.62
CA PHE A 60 -8.95 -17.30 7.67
C PHE A 60 -9.90 -17.49 8.86
N TYR A 61 -9.58 -16.87 10.00
CA TYR A 61 -10.47 -16.87 11.16
C TYR A 61 -11.81 -16.18 10.83
N GLY A 62 -11.77 -14.98 10.25
CA GLY A 62 -12.98 -14.25 9.84
C GLY A 62 -13.83 -15.04 8.86
N ALA A 63 -13.21 -15.80 7.94
CA ALA A 63 -13.95 -16.65 7.01
C ALA A 63 -14.73 -17.77 7.73
N VAL A 64 -14.20 -18.34 8.81
CA VAL A 64 -14.94 -19.31 9.64
C VAL A 64 -16.06 -18.62 10.42
N GLU A 65 -15.84 -17.42 10.93
CA GLU A 65 -16.88 -16.64 11.61
C GLU A 65 -18.03 -16.27 10.68
N ASP A 66 -17.73 -16.00 9.41
CA ASP A 66 -18.71 -15.77 8.33
C ASP A 66 -19.45 -17.06 7.89
N GLY A 67 -19.16 -18.19 8.53
CA GLY A 67 -19.86 -19.46 8.35
C GLY A 67 -19.24 -20.39 7.31
N ARG A 68 -18.01 -20.13 6.84
CA ARG A 68 -17.31 -21.11 5.98
C ARG A 68 -16.90 -22.33 6.80
N PRO A 69 -17.03 -23.54 6.23
CA PRO A 69 -16.56 -24.76 6.89
C PRO A 69 -15.05 -24.69 7.16
N TYR A 70 -14.66 -25.06 8.38
CA TYR A 70 -13.27 -25.01 8.82
C TYR A 70 -12.31 -25.78 7.88
N ASP A 71 -12.71 -26.97 7.42
CA ASP A 71 -11.87 -27.77 6.52
C ASP A 71 -11.61 -27.07 5.18
N GLU A 72 -12.62 -26.38 4.61
CA GLU A 72 -12.46 -25.61 3.38
C GLU A 72 -11.53 -24.40 3.57
N VAL A 73 -11.52 -23.80 4.77
CA VAL A 73 -10.64 -22.69 5.12
C VAL A 73 -9.19 -23.15 5.18
N VAL A 74 -8.93 -24.31 5.80
CA VAL A 74 -7.59 -24.91 5.84
C VAL A 74 -7.14 -25.32 4.42
N ASP A 75 -8.00 -25.94 3.60
CA ASP A 75 -7.67 -26.29 2.22
C ASP A 75 -7.32 -25.04 1.41
N LYS A 76 -8.10 -23.97 1.58
CA LYS A 76 -7.83 -22.69 0.91
C LYS A 76 -6.50 -22.09 1.34
N ALA A 77 -6.11 -22.24 2.61
CA ALA A 77 -4.82 -21.76 3.10
C ALA A 77 -3.66 -22.53 2.44
N VAL A 78 -3.77 -23.86 2.38
CA VAL A 78 -2.79 -24.73 1.70
C VAL A 78 -2.66 -24.37 0.22
N ASP A 79 -3.78 -24.13 -0.47
CA ASP A 79 -3.77 -23.67 -1.86
C ASP A 79 -3.05 -22.33 -2.02
N VAL A 80 -3.29 -21.37 -1.13
CA VAL A 80 -2.62 -20.06 -1.16
C VAL A 80 -1.11 -20.23 -0.93
N ILE A 81 -0.72 -21.07 0.01
CA ILE A 81 0.70 -21.37 0.31
C ILE A 81 1.38 -22.01 -0.90
N ASN A 82 0.79 -23.07 -1.45
CA ASN A 82 1.33 -23.78 -2.61
C ASN A 82 1.46 -22.86 -3.83
N ASN A 83 0.44 -22.03 -4.09
CA ASN A 83 0.52 -21.04 -5.16
C ASN A 83 1.60 -20.00 -4.88
N GLY A 84 1.73 -19.51 -3.65
CA GLY A 84 2.78 -18.56 -3.27
C GLY A 84 4.19 -19.13 -3.40
N ILE A 85 4.38 -20.42 -3.15
CA ILE A 85 5.67 -21.11 -3.33
C ILE A 85 5.94 -21.34 -4.82
N ASN A 86 4.97 -21.84 -5.58
CA ASN A 86 5.15 -22.24 -6.98
C ASN A 86 5.19 -21.07 -7.96
N GLN A 87 4.46 -19.99 -7.65
CA GLN A 87 4.43 -18.75 -8.44
C GLN A 87 5.38 -17.70 -7.87
N ARG A 88 6.30 -18.10 -6.99
CA ARG A 88 7.33 -17.21 -6.48
C ARG A 88 8.07 -16.60 -7.67
N PRO A 89 8.15 -15.26 -7.77
CA PRO A 89 8.95 -14.64 -8.80
C PRO A 89 10.41 -15.04 -8.58
N ASP A 90 11.11 -15.36 -9.66
CA ASP A 90 12.53 -15.68 -9.63
C ASP A 90 13.33 -14.39 -9.38
N PHE A 91 13.28 -13.93 -8.13
CA PHE A 91 14.04 -12.76 -7.71
C PHE A 91 15.47 -13.18 -7.46
N ASP A 92 16.38 -12.69 -8.29
CA ASP A 92 17.80 -12.74 -7.97
C ASP A 92 18.05 -11.87 -6.74
N ILE A 93 18.21 -12.49 -5.58
CA ILE A 93 18.52 -11.82 -4.32
C ILE A 93 19.78 -10.96 -4.46
N ASN A 94 20.71 -11.32 -5.35
CA ASN A 94 21.90 -10.52 -5.63
C ASN A 94 21.57 -9.23 -6.39
N SER A 95 20.49 -9.18 -7.15
CA SER A 95 20.02 -7.94 -7.78
C SER A 95 19.46 -6.95 -6.74
N LEU A 96 18.94 -7.46 -5.62
CA LEU A 96 18.43 -6.63 -4.52
C LEU A 96 19.54 -5.99 -3.69
N SER A 97 20.79 -6.45 -3.77
CA SER A 97 21.91 -5.83 -3.05
C SER A 97 22.63 -4.75 -3.85
N ASP A 98 22.35 -4.62 -5.15
CA ASP A 98 22.92 -3.56 -6.00
C ASP A 98 22.08 -2.28 -5.96
N TYR A 99 22.45 -1.37 -5.06
CA TYR A 99 21.75 -0.09 -4.92
C TYR A 99 21.71 0.73 -6.21
N SER A 100 22.72 0.63 -7.07
CA SER A 100 22.80 1.43 -8.29
C SER A 100 21.65 1.15 -9.25
N GLN A 101 21.15 -0.09 -9.26
CA GLN A 101 19.97 -0.50 -10.02
C GLN A 101 18.69 -0.24 -9.21
N MET A 102 18.73 -0.48 -7.90
CA MET A 102 17.56 -0.38 -7.04
C MET A 102 17.05 1.07 -6.87
N LYS A 103 17.93 2.07 -6.94
CA LYS A 103 17.52 3.48 -6.87
C LYS A 103 16.61 3.91 -8.03
N GLU A 104 16.74 3.27 -9.20
CA GLU A 104 15.86 3.51 -10.37
C GLU A 104 14.45 2.92 -10.18
N LYS A 105 14.22 2.21 -9.07
CA LYS A 105 12.94 1.63 -8.66
C LYS A 105 12.37 2.29 -7.42
N LEU A 106 12.97 3.39 -6.97
CA LEU A 106 12.67 4.01 -5.69
C LEU A 106 11.42 4.88 -5.79
N ALA A 107 10.43 4.56 -4.98
CA ALA A 107 9.20 5.32 -4.81
C ALA A 107 9.07 5.84 -3.38
N MET A 108 8.27 6.89 -3.22
CA MET A 108 7.94 7.48 -1.92
C MET A 108 6.50 7.15 -1.55
N GLU A 109 6.29 6.88 -0.27
CA GLU A 109 4.98 6.66 0.35
C GLU A 109 4.86 7.64 1.53
N VAL A 110 3.67 8.17 1.76
CA VAL A 110 3.39 9.06 2.89
C VAL A 110 2.49 8.32 3.88
N VAL A 111 2.85 8.36 5.15
CA VAL A 111 2.14 7.68 6.24
C VAL A 111 1.95 8.62 7.42
N SER A 112 0.97 8.35 8.29
CA SER A 112 0.84 9.09 9.56
C SER A 112 2.04 8.83 10.45
N ALA A 113 2.71 9.88 10.92
CA ALA A 113 3.86 9.77 11.80
C ALA A 113 3.47 9.23 13.18
N GLU A 114 2.31 9.64 13.70
CA GLU A 114 1.80 9.17 15.00
C GLU A 114 1.43 7.69 14.95
N ALA A 115 0.64 7.28 13.95
CA ALA A 115 0.17 5.89 13.84
C ALA A 115 1.31 4.89 13.57
N ASN A 116 2.41 5.33 12.97
CA ASN A 116 3.52 4.47 12.56
C ASN A 116 4.80 4.67 13.38
N LYS A 117 4.71 5.34 14.55
CA LYS A 117 5.88 5.74 15.35
C LYS A 117 6.89 4.62 15.58
N GLU A 118 6.43 3.43 15.97
CA GLU A 118 7.30 2.27 16.22
C GLU A 118 7.96 1.77 14.92
N MET A 119 7.20 1.71 13.83
CA MET A 119 7.73 1.27 12.52
C MET A 119 8.77 2.25 11.99
N LEU A 120 8.56 3.56 12.19
CA LEU A 120 9.46 4.63 11.75
C LEU A 120 10.85 4.57 12.42
N GLU A 121 10.98 3.94 13.59
CA GLU A 121 12.30 3.69 14.21
C GLU A 121 13.15 2.68 13.39
N THR A 122 12.51 1.87 12.55
CA THR A 122 13.16 0.78 11.80
C THR A 122 13.40 1.09 10.32
N VAL A 123 12.87 2.21 9.82
CA VAL A 123 12.95 2.61 8.42
C VAL A 123 13.48 4.04 8.24
N PRO A 124 14.23 4.32 7.17
CA PRO A 124 14.59 5.69 6.81
C PRO A 124 13.32 6.48 6.47
N HIS A 125 13.20 7.67 7.04
CA HIS A 125 12.04 8.54 6.82
C HIS A 125 12.40 10.02 6.92
N GLN A 126 11.52 10.86 6.36
CA GLN A 126 11.53 12.32 6.55
C GLN A 126 10.21 12.77 7.15
N ASN A 127 10.27 13.55 8.22
CA ASN A 127 9.06 14.08 8.84
C ASN A 127 8.50 15.25 8.04
N MET A 128 7.18 15.24 7.84
CA MET A 128 6.43 16.27 7.14
C MET A 128 5.15 16.56 7.93
N GLU A 129 5.23 17.53 8.84
CA GLU A 129 4.18 17.84 9.83
C GLU A 129 3.75 16.62 10.67
N ASP A 130 2.50 16.18 10.56
CA ASP A 130 1.92 15.01 11.21
C ASP A 130 2.12 13.70 10.41
N MET A 131 2.78 13.80 9.26
CA MET A 131 3.09 12.68 8.38
C MET A 131 4.60 12.39 8.33
N ALA A 132 4.93 11.23 7.80
CA ALA A 132 6.29 10.82 7.49
C ALA A 132 6.36 10.27 6.05
N VAL A 133 7.40 10.67 5.33
CA VAL A 133 7.74 10.11 4.01
C VAL A 133 8.65 8.91 4.23
N VAL A 134 8.25 7.75 3.72
CA VAL A 134 9.01 6.50 3.71
C VAL A 134 9.30 6.06 2.27
N TYR A 135 10.22 5.12 2.11
CA TYR A 135 10.74 4.74 0.80
C TYR A 135 10.48 3.26 0.48
N ARG A 136 10.16 2.97 -0.78
CA ARG A 136 9.95 1.61 -1.27
C ARG A 136 10.67 1.36 -2.57
N PHE A 137 11.16 0.15 -2.79
CA PHE A 137 11.55 -0.33 -4.10
C PHE A 137 10.37 -1.00 -4.80
N VAL A 138 10.00 -0.53 -5.99
CA VAL A 138 8.95 -1.12 -6.83
C VAL A 138 9.58 -2.14 -7.78
N LEU A 139 9.34 -3.43 -7.55
CA LEU A 139 10.03 -4.51 -8.25
C LEU A 139 9.34 -4.99 -9.53
N SER A 140 8.00 -4.98 -9.53
CA SER A 140 7.18 -5.32 -10.69
C SER A 140 5.99 -4.37 -10.75
N SER A 141 5.58 -4.01 -11.97
CA SER A 141 4.45 -3.13 -12.23
C SER A 141 3.50 -3.75 -13.26
N ASP A 142 3.28 -5.06 -13.15
CA ASP A 142 2.39 -5.80 -14.05
C ASP A 142 0.98 -5.90 -13.43
N ASP A 143 0.00 -6.24 -14.27
CA ASP A 143 -1.43 -6.22 -13.96
C ASP A 143 -1.86 -7.14 -12.79
N ASP A 144 -1.04 -8.13 -12.42
CA ASP A 144 -1.34 -9.11 -11.34
C ASP A 144 -0.88 -8.68 -9.93
N GLY A 145 -0.26 -7.50 -9.80
CA GLY A 145 0.10 -6.93 -8.51
C GLY A 145 1.55 -6.47 -8.44
N ARG A 146 1.75 -5.32 -7.82
CA ARG A 146 3.07 -4.69 -7.72
C ARG A 146 3.80 -5.19 -6.50
N ALA A 147 4.80 -6.04 -6.70
CA ALA A 147 5.71 -6.40 -5.64
C ALA A 147 6.53 -5.16 -5.26
N SER A 148 6.46 -4.74 -4.00
CA SER A 148 7.29 -3.67 -3.48
C SER A 148 7.95 -4.07 -2.16
N ILE A 149 9.16 -3.58 -1.95
CA ILE A 149 9.93 -3.78 -0.72
C ILE A 149 10.00 -2.44 0.01
N LEU A 150 9.54 -2.41 1.26
CA LEU A 150 9.80 -1.27 2.15
C LEU A 150 11.28 -1.21 2.48
N VAL A 151 11.90 -0.05 2.27
CA VAL A 151 13.31 0.13 2.62
C VAL A 151 13.42 0.21 4.14
N THR A 152 14.22 -0.67 4.74
CA THR A 152 14.52 -0.65 6.17
C THR A 152 15.91 -0.10 6.43
N ASN A 153 16.18 0.37 7.65
CA ASN A 153 17.52 0.83 8.05
C ASN A 153 18.57 -0.27 7.80
N GLN A 154 18.24 -1.52 8.13
CA GLN A 154 19.12 -2.67 7.91
C GLN A 154 19.37 -2.94 6.42
N LEU A 155 18.35 -2.85 5.56
CA LEU A 155 18.53 -3.02 4.11
C LEU A 155 19.45 -1.93 3.54
N LEU A 156 19.26 -0.70 3.99
CA LEU A 156 20.04 0.45 3.54
C LEU A 156 21.50 0.37 4.00
N GLU A 157 21.74 -0.07 5.24
CA GLU A 157 23.07 -0.34 5.78
C GLU A 157 23.78 -1.43 4.97
N ASN A 158 23.09 -2.52 4.64
CA ASN A 158 23.64 -3.60 3.82
C ASN A 158 24.00 -3.15 2.40
N MET A 159 23.25 -2.18 1.86
CA MET A 159 23.55 -1.54 0.57
C MET A 159 24.70 -0.51 0.65
N GLY A 160 25.13 -0.12 1.86
CA GLY A 160 26.16 0.89 2.07
C GLY A 160 25.72 2.31 1.74
N VAL A 161 24.43 2.62 1.90
CA VAL A 161 23.82 3.90 1.53
C VAL A 161 23.36 4.64 2.78
N THR A 162 23.39 5.98 2.75
CA THR A 162 22.86 6.79 3.86
C THR A 162 21.40 7.19 3.63
N PRO A 163 20.62 7.43 4.69
CA PRO A 163 19.24 7.93 4.55
C PRO A 163 19.13 9.23 3.73
N GLU A 164 20.12 10.11 3.82
CA GLU A 164 20.15 11.38 3.08
C GLU A 164 20.34 11.14 1.58
N GLN A 165 21.24 10.21 1.22
CA GLN A 165 21.44 9.82 -0.17
C GLN A 165 20.17 9.15 -0.72
N LEU A 166 19.57 8.24 0.06
CA LEU A 166 18.31 7.59 -0.31
C LEU A 166 17.21 8.61 -0.60
N HIS A 167 17.05 9.61 0.27
CA HIS A 167 16.06 10.65 0.07
C HIS A 167 16.32 11.46 -1.19
N ALA A 168 17.57 11.90 -1.42
CA ALA A 168 17.93 12.65 -2.62
C ALA A 168 17.64 11.85 -3.90
N ASP A 169 18.05 10.57 -3.93
CA ASP A 169 17.79 9.68 -5.06
C ASP A 169 16.28 9.43 -5.26
N ALA A 170 15.49 9.38 -4.17
CA ALA A 170 14.02 9.23 -4.25
C ALA A 170 13.35 10.47 -4.83
N MET A 171 13.82 11.67 -4.46
CA MET A 171 13.29 12.93 -4.97
C MET A 171 13.49 13.08 -6.48
N GLU A 172 14.57 12.51 -7.03
CA GLU A 172 14.86 12.49 -8.46
C GLU A 172 14.07 11.40 -9.20
N ASN A 173 14.07 10.16 -8.68
CA ASN A 173 13.57 9.00 -9.40
C ASN A 173 12.06 8.78 -9.24
N ALA A 174 11.50 9.03 -8.04
CA ALA A 174 10.09 8.71 -7.78
C ALA A 174 9.12 9.43 -8.74
N PRO A 175 9.29 10.73 -9.07
CA PRO A 175 8.43 11.41 -10.04
C PRO A 175 8.55 10.88 -11.47
N GLN A 176 9.66 10.22 -11.83
CA GLN A 176 9.83 9.61 -13.15
C GLN A 176 9.11 8.26 -13.25
N ILE A 177 9.14 7.48 -12.16
CA ILE A 177 8.53 6.15 -12.09
C ILE A 177 7.02 6.26 -11.85
N LYS A 178 6.63 7.18 -10.97
CA LYS A 178 5.25 7.43 -10.55
C LYS A 178 4.95 8.92 -10.67
N PRO A 179 4.77 9.45 -11.89
CA PRO A 179 4.47 10.86 -12.09
C PRO A 179 3.15 11.24 -11.40
N VAL A 180 3.03 12.51 -11.01
CA VAL A 180 1.79 13.04 -10.45
C VAL A 180 0.70 12.97 -11.52
N GLU A 181 -0.44 12.41 -11.17
CA GLU A 181 -1.67 12.47 -11.96
C GLU A 181 -2.71 13.25 -11.16
N ILE A 182 -3.17 14.38 -11.73
CA ILE A 182 -4.25 15.18 -11.15
C ILE A 182 -5.42 15.19 -12.13
N LYS A 183 -6.53 14.60 -11.71
CA LYS A 183 -7.77 14.46 -12.50
C LYS A 183 -8.96 15.05 -11.77
N GLY A 184 -9.97 15.48 -12.52
CA GLY A 184 -11.23 15.90 -11.91
C GLY A 184 -11.94 14.72 -11.25
N MET A 185 -12.63 14.94 -10.15
CA MET A 185 -13.41 13.89 -9.49
C MET A 185 -14.47 13.30 -10.44
N SER A 186 -15.05 14.11 -11.31
CA SER A 186 -15.99 13.63 -12.34
C SER A 186 -15.33 12.70 -13.37
N GLU A 187 -14.10 13.01 -13.78
CA GLU A 187 -13.28 12.18 -14.67
C GLU A 187 -12.95 10.84 -14.02
N VAL A 188 -12.51 10.84 -12.76
CA VAL A 188 -12.22 9.61 -12.00
C VAL A 188 -13.46 8.73 -11.87
N MET A 189 -14.62 9.30 -11.56
CA MET A 189 -15.88 8.55 -11.50
C MET A 189 -16.26 7.95 -12.85
N ALA A 190 -16.09 8.69 -13.95
CA ALA A 190 -16.37 8.20 -15.29
C ALA A 190 -15.44 7.04 -15.69
N GLU A 191 -14.15 7.07 -15.31
CA GLU A 191 -13.23 5.95 -15.50
C GLU A 191 -13.67 4.69 -14.74
N MET A 192 -14.15 4.83 -13.51
CA MET A 192 -14.56 3.70 -12.67
C MET A 192 -15.87 3.05 -13.13
N MET A 193 -16.85 3.86 -13.57
CA MET A 193 -18.16 3.37 -14.01
C MET A 193 -18.18 2.98 -15.49
N GLY A 194 -17.20 3.43 -16.28
CA GLY A 194 -17.22 3.37 -17.73
C GLY A 194 -17.99 4.56 -18.33
N VAL A 195 -17.38 5.22 -19.30
CA VAL A 195 -17.86 6.50 -19.88
C VAL A 195 -19.31 6.41 -20.38
N GLU A 196 -19.68 5.34 -21.09
CA GLU A 196 -21.04 5.15 -21.59
C GLU A 196 -22.10 5.05 -20.47
N GLN A 197 -21.73 4.41 -19.35
CA GLN A 197 -22.64 4.25 -18.21
C GLN A 197 -22.74 5.54 -17.41
N ALA A 198 -21.64 6.27 -17.25
CA ALA A 198 -21.61 7.60 -16.63
C ALA A 198 -22.47 8.60 -17.42
N GLU A 199 -22.36 8.61 -18.75
CA GLU A 199 -23.21 9.46 -19.62
C GLU A 199 -24.70 9.10 -19.50
N MET A 200 -25.05 7.81 -19.46
CA MET A 200 -26.46 7.38 -19.34
C MET A 200 -27.14 7.82 -18.05
N ILE A 201 -26.39 8.00 -16.96
CA ILE A 201 -26.91 8.45 -15.66
C ILE A 201 -26.68 9.95 -15.39
N GLY A 202 -26.18 10.68 -16.39
CA GLY A 202 -25.94 12.13 -16.30
C GLY A 202 -24.71 12.54 -15.50
N LEU A 203 -23.76 11.63 -15.30
CA LEU A 203 -22.45 11.85 -14.68
C LEU A 203 -21.36 12.08 -15.74
N SER A 204 -21.68 12.81 -16.82
CA SER A 204 -20.67 13.18 -17.82
C SER A 204 -19.56 14.01 -17.17
N PRO A 205 -18.29 13.83 -17.58
CA PRO A 205 -17.18 14.64 -17.08
C PRO A 205 -17.53 16.12 -17.22
N VAL A 206 -17.44 16.86 -16.12
CA VAL A 206 -17.69 18.30 -16.14
C VAL A 206 -16.49 18.98 -16.80
N ALA A 207 -16.69 20.15 -17.39
CA ALA A 207 -15.56 20.92 -17.90
C ALA A 207 -14.58 21.21 -16.74
N PRO A 208 -13.26 21.22 -16.95
CA PRO A 208 -12.28 21.44 -15.88
C PRO A 208 -12.56 22.70 -15.06
N GLU A 209 -13.05 23.77 -15.69
CA GLU A 209 -13.44 25.02 -15.05
C GLU A 209 -14.61 24.91 -14.05
N ASP A 210 -15.44 23.87 -14.17
CA ASP A 210 -16.59 23.61 -13.30
C ASP A 210 -16.31 22.51 -12.26
N GLU A 211 -15.11 21.91 -12.29
CA GLU A 211 -14.71 20.84 -11.38
C GLU A 211 -14.44 21.41 -9.98
N LYS A 212 -15.09 20.81 -8.97
CA LYS A 212 -15.04 21.30 -7.58
C LYS A 212 -14.04 20.55 -6.71
N ILE A 213 -13.65 19.35 -7.12
CA ILE A 213 -12.73 18.49 -6.38
C ILE A 213 -11.85 17.79 -7.41
N TYR A 214 -10.55 17.83 -7.19
CA TYR A 214 -9.59 17.08 -7.98
C TYR A 214 -9.00 15.97 -7.13
N VAL A 215 -8.66 14.86 -7.78
CA VAL A 215 -7.96 13.72 -7.19
C VAL A 215 -6.52 13.78 -7.67
N ALA A 216 -5.58 13.82 -6.73
CA ALA A 216 -4.16 13.67 -7.00
C ALA A 216 -3.69 12.28 -6.57
N THR A 217 -3.12 11.56 -7.52
CA THR A 217 -2.59 10.21 -7.34
C THR A 217 -1.42 9.98 -8.31
N VAL A 218 -1.11 8.73 -8.58
CA VAL A 218 -0.11 8.26 -9.55
C VAL A 218 -0.80 7.30 -10.53
N PRO A 219 -0.24 7.01 -11.71
CA PRO A 219 -0.94 6.24 -12.74
C PRO A 219 -1.47 4.87 -12.30
N ASP A 220 -0.82 4.27 -11.30
CA ASP A 220 -1.21 2.97 -10.76
C ASP A 220 -2.17 3.00 -9.59
N LYS A 221 -2.49 4.20 -9.08
CA LYS A 221 -3.38 4.41 -7.94
C LYS A 221 -2.90 3.67 -6.68
N VAL A 222 -1.60 3.34 -6.56
CA VAL A 222 -1.00 2.61 -5.43
C VAL A 222 -0.01 3.49 -4.68
N HIS A 223 -0.29 3.76 -3.40
CA HIS A 223 0.48 4.68 -2.55
C HIS A 223 0.62 6.09 -3.16
N GLY A 224 -0.36 6.51 -3.95
CA GLY A 224 -0.31 7.76 -4.72
C GLY A 224 -0.37 9.03 -3.87
N ALA A 225 -0.76 8.95 -2.59
CA ALA A 225 -0.61 10.10 -1.69
C ALA A 225 0.87 10.51 -1.48
N GLY A 226 1.82 9.64 -1.87
CA GLY A 226 3.24 9.95 -1.94
C GLY A 226 3.61 11.18 -2.77
N VAL A 227 2.73 11.61 -3.69
CA VAL A 227 2.93 12.84 -4.48
C VAL A 227 3.06 14.09 -3.61
N LEU A 228 2.53 14.09 -2.38
CA LEU A 228 2.70 15.19 -1.43
C LEU A 228 4.17 15.50 -1.11
N ALA A 229 5.04 14.49 -1.20
CA ALA A 229 6.47 14.65 -0.96
C ALA A 229 7.22 15.25 -2.17
N TYR A 230 6.57 15.39 -3.33
CA TYR A 230 7.24 15.85 -4.55
C TYR A 230 7.36 17.37 -4.54
N GLN A 231 8.55 17.88 -4.88
CA GLN A 231 8.85 19.32 -4.86
C GLN A 231 7.86 20.17 -5.66
N ASN A 232 7.45 19.70 -6.84
CA ASN A 232 6.59 20.45 -7.76
C ASN A 232 5.10 20.13 -7.58
N PHE A 233 4.71 19.36 -6.57
CA PHE A 233 3.31 18.95 -6.41
C PHE A 233 2.41 20.15 -6.10
N MET A 234 2.83 21.02 -5.19
CA MET A 234 2.03 22.19 -4.79
C MET A 234 1.77 23.15 -5.96
N ASP A 235 2.77 23.37 -6.82
CA ASP A 235 2.62 24.21 -8.00
C ASP A 235 1.66 23.59 -9.03
N GLN A 236 1.76 22.27 -9.26
CA GLN A 236 0.83 21.54 -10.14
C GLN A 236 -0.61 21.55 -9.61
N ALA A 237 -0.76 21.40 -8.28
CA ALA A 237 -2.06 21.47 -7.63
C ALA A 237 -2.67 22.88 -7.74
N ALA A 238 -1.87 23.93 -7.55
CA ALA A 238 -2.30 25.32 -7.72
C ALA A 238 -2.75 25.62 -9.15
N GLU A 239 -1.97 25.17 -10.13
CA GLU A 239 -2.29 25.34 -11.57
C GLU A 239 -3.62 24.66 -11.92
N ARG A 240 -3.85 23.45 -11.40
CA ARG A 240 -5.09 22.70 -11.61
C ARG A 240 -6.28 23.30 -10.88
N ALA A 241 -6.08 23.76 -9.64
CA ALA A 241 -7.14 24.41 -8.85
C ALA A 241 -7.48 25.82 -9.34
N GLY A 242 -6.62 26.45 -10.15
CA GLY A 242 -6.79 27.80 -10.64
C GLY A 242 -6.55 28.89 -9.58
N GLY A 243 -5.79 28.60 -8.52
CA GLY A 243 -5.54 29.52 -7.42
C GLY A 243 -5.18 28.82 -6.11
N ASP A 244 -5.59 29.42 -4.99
CA ASP A 244 -5.45 28.84 -3.65
C ASP A 244 -6.32 27.59 -3.50
N PHE A 245 -5.88 26.63 -2.70
CA PHE A 245 -6.55 25.34 -2.53
C PHE A 245 -6.27 24.71 -1.16
N PHE A 246 -7.10 23.74 -0.81
CA PHE A 246 -6.92 22.84 0.33
C PHE A 246 -6.52 21.44 -0.16
N ILE A 247 -5.66 20.78 0.60
CA ILE A 247 -5.36 19.35 0.44
C ILE A 247 -6.10 18.59 1.53
N LEU A 248 -6.84 17.56 1.13
CA LEU A 248 -7.48 16.63 2.06
C LEU A 248 -6.89 15.22 1.87
N PRO A 249 -6.37 14.60 2.92
CA PRO A 249 -6.00 13.19 2.85
C PRO A 249 -7.27 12.34 2.67
N SER A 250 -7.41 11.69 1.53
CA SER A 250 -8.52 10.74 1.27
C SER A 250 -8.13 9.33 1.71
N SER A 251 -6.95 8.89 1.29
CA SER A 251 -6.37 7.60 1.64
C SER A 251 -4.85 7.61 1.41
N ILE A 252 -4.18 6.49 1.64
CA ILE A 252 -2.77 6.33 1.25
C ILE A 252 -2.58 6.30 -0.28
N HIS A 253 -3.65 6.04 -1.03
CA HIS A 253 -3.61 5.89 -2.48
C HIS A 253 -3.77 7.20 -3.24
N GLU A 254 -4.33 8.24 -2.60
CA GLU A 254 -4.67 9.51 -3.25
C GLU A 254 -5.00 10.60 -2.23
N VAL A 255 -4.87 11.85 -2.67
CA VAL A 255 -5.29 13.03 -1.92
C VAL A 255 -6.26 13.86 -2.75
N LEU A 256 -7.16 14.57 -2.08
CA LEU A 256 -8.09 15.48 -2.75
C LEU A 256 -7.54 16.89 -2.72
N ILE A 257 -7.69 17.58 -3.83
CA ILE A 257 -7.41 19.01 -3.97
C ILE A 257 -8.76 19.71 -4.12
N VAL A 258 -9.04 20.66 -3.24
CA VAL A 258 -10.29 21.43 -3.24
C VAL A 258 -9.94 22.91 -3.42
N PRO A 259 -10.33 23.55 -4.53
CA PRO A 259 -10.08 24.98 -4.73
C PRO A 259 -10.69 25.83 -3.62
N ASP A 260 -9.95 26.83 -3.12
CA ASP A 260 -10.44 27.80 -2.14
C ASP A 260 -11.16 28.96 -2.87
N ASN A 261 -12.39 28.69 -3.28
CA ASN A 261 -13.26 29.67 -3.95
C ASN A 261 -14.25 30.36 -2.99
N GLY A 262 -14.08 30.17 -1.67
CA GLY A 262 -14.97 30.67 -0.64
C GLY A 262 -16.34 29.97 -0.53
N GLU A 263 -16.62 28.94 -1.35
CA GLU A 263 -17.85 28.13 -1.22
C GLU A 263 -17.73 27.06 -0.12
N MET A 264 -16.52 26.54 0.12
CA MET A 264 -16.23 25.53 1.17
C MET A 264 -15.35 26.13 2.26
N GLY A 265 -15.89 26.28 3.48
CA GLY A 265 -15.11 26.72 4.63
C GLY A 265 -14.32 25.59 5.26
N LEU A 266 -13.14 25.89 5.83
CA LEU A 266 -12.29 24.96 6.61
C LEU A 266 -13.08 24.05 7.59
N LYS A 267 -14.15 24.58 8.22
CA LYS A 267 -15.00 23.83 9.17
C LYS A 267 -15.87 22.75 8.54
N ASP A 268 -16.18 22.86 7.26
CA ASP A 268 -16.95 21.86 6.52
C ASP A 268 -16.02 20.75 6.00
N LEU A 269 -14.75 21.08 5.76
CA LEU A 269 -13.69 20.15 5.38
C LEU A 269 -13.21 19.29 6.57
N ASP A 270 -13.07 19.89 7.76
CA ASP A 270 -12.70 19.17 9.01
C ASP A 270 -13.70 18.07 9.39
N LYS A 271 -15.00 18.28 9.10
CA LYS A 271 -16.04 17.28 9.38
C LYS A 271 -15.98 16.09 8.42
N GLY A 272 -15.53 16.31 7.17
CA GLY A 272 -15.33 15.24 6.18
C GLY A 272 -14.16 14.32 6.56
N SER A 273 -13.05 14.90 7.01
CA SER A 273 -11.85 14.16 7.45
C SER A 273 -12.09 13.29 8.69
N GLN A 274 -12.96 13.73 9.62
CA GLN A 274 -13.34 12.93 10.80
C GLN A 274 -14.28 11.77 10.48
N CYS A 275 -15.05 11.83 9.38
CA CYS A 275 -15.95 10.73 9.01
C CYS A 275 -15.21 9.50 8.45
N ASN A 276 -14.04 9.67 7.83
CA ASN A 276 -13.25 8.55 7.30
C ASN A 276 -12.40 7.84 8.36
N ALA A 277 -12.08 8.48 9.48
CA ALA A 277 -11.35 7.85 10.60
C ALA A 277 -12.25 7.00 11.53
N GLY A 278 -13.57 6.97 11.29
CA GLY A 278 -14.57 6.42 12.22
C GLY A 278 -15.30 5.15 11.77
N SER A 279 -15.04 4.61 10.57
CA SER A 279 -15.76 3.44 10.06
C SER A 279 -14.85 2.22 9.85
N SER A 280 -14.27 1.75 10.95
CA SER A 280 -13.88 0.35 11.10
C SER A 280 -14.21 -0.04 12.54
N ARG A 281 -15.42 -0.58 12.72
CA ARG A 281 -15.82 -1.37 13.87
C ARG A 281 -16.30 -2.70 13.36
#